data_AF-A0A9X0CSX1-F1
#
_entry.id   AF-A0A9X0CSX1-F1
#
_cell.length_a   1.000
_cell.length_b   1.000
_cell.length_c   1.000
_cell.angle_alpha   90.00
_cell.angle_beta   90.00
_cell.angle_gamma   90.00
#
_symmetry.space_group_name_H-M   'P 1'
#
loop_
_entity.id
_entity.type
_entity.pdbx_description
1 polymer ?
#
loop_
_entity_poly.entity_id
_entity_poly.type
_entity_poly.pdbx_seq_one_letter_code
_entity_poly.pdbx_strand_id
1 'polypeptide(L)'
;MVCLDPHYCQSAVDMSKDDFPTQSFHSIQPRTMSFKKMDPSCTIGFYCDSKADFERFRQQTTEVLRPPMQRGDYPMFIFASHRKPLASDDLVRCANLSESLLESTGPEPEPEKPQNSLANVSALSCSPSPEEYVVL
;
A
#
# COMPACT_ATOMS: atom_id res chain seq x y z
N MET A 1 -15.37 10.67 18.20
CA MET A 1 -15.27 10.48 16.74
C MET A 1 -16.65 10.65 16.14
N VAL A 2 -16.72 11.31 14.98
CA VAL A 2 -17.93 11.40 14.15
C VAL A 2 -17.74 10.44 12.98
N CYS A 3 -18.74 9.61 12.68
CA CYS A 3 -18.67 8.62 11.61
C CYS A 3 -19.98 8.53 10.82
N LEU A 4 -19.86 8.06 9.58
CA LEU A 4 -20.98 7.64 8.74
C LEU A 4 -21.22 6.14 8.97
N ASP A 5 -22.49 5.75 9.00
CA ASP A 5 -22.91 4.38 9.31
C ASP A 5 -23.52 3.69 8.07
N PRO A 6 -22.85 2.69 7.48
CA PRO A 6 -23.35 1.97 6.31
C PRO A 6 -24.36 0.88 6.64
N HIS A 7 -24.73 0.63 7.90
CA HIS A 7 -25.61 -0.48 8.28
C HIS A 7 -27.10 -0.28 7.86
N TYR A 8 -27.42 0.80 7.15
CA TYR A 8 -28.75 1.01 6.58
C TYR A 8 -28.85 0.42 5.17
N CYS A 9 -29.68 -0.61 5.01
CA CYS A 9 -29.91 -1.24 3.71
C CYS A 9 -30.82 -0.38 2.83
N GLN A 10 -30.31 0.03 1.67
CA GLN A 10 -31.03 0.83 0.66
C GLN A 10 -31.23 0.00 -0.61
N SER A 11 -32.27 0.33 -1.38
CA SER A 11 -32.45 -0.27 -2.72
C SER A 11 -31.34 0.20 -3.66
N ALA A 12 -30.91 -0.67 -4.57
CA ALA A 12 -29.94 -0.30 -5.59
C ALA A 12 -30.48 0.83 -6.48
N VAL A 13 -29.68 1.86 -6.71
CA VAL A 13 -30.00 2.96 -7.63
C VAL A 13 -29.44 2.63 -9.00
N ASP A 14 -30.29 2.70 -10.03
CA ASP A 14 -29.87 2.61 -11.42
C ASP A 14 -29.11 3.88 -11.83
N MET A 15 -27.79 3.77 -11.91
CA MET A 15 -26.87 4.86 -12.26
C MET A 15 -26.57 4.93 -13.78
N SER A 16 -27.27 4.16 -14.61
CA SER A 16 -27.08 4.20 -16.07
C SER A 16 -27.66 5.45 -16.73
N LYS A 17 -28.52 6.19 -16.01
CA LYS A 17 -29.16 7.43 -16.47
C LYS A 17 -28.37 8.62 -15.92
N ASP A 18 -28.18 9.66 -16.72
CA ASP A 18 -27.41 10.85 -16.30
C ASP A 18 -28.02 11.55 -15.06
N ASP A 19 -29.35 11.56 -14.93
CA ASP A 19 -30.09 12.22 -13.84
C ASP A 19 -30.61 11.23 -12.77
N PHE A 20 -29.79 10.29 -12.32
CA PHE A 20 -30.19 9.36 -11.27
C PHE A 20 -30.36 10.07 -9.90
N PRO A 21 -31.29 9.62 -9.05
CA PRO A 21 -31.49 10.23 -7.74
C PRO A 21 -30.27 10.02 -6.84
N THR A 22 -29.68 11.11 -6.36
CA THR A 22 -28.46 11.07 -5.51
C THR A 22 -28.75 11.07 -4.01
N GLN A 23 -30.01 11.27 -3.60
CA GLN A 23 -30.39 11.51 -2.20
C GLN A 23 -29.97 10.36 -1.27
N SER A 24 -29.98 9.12 -1.75
CA SER A 24 -29.55 7.92 -1.01
C SER A 24 -28.07 7.88 -0.66
N PHE A 25 -27.22 8.64 -1.38
CA PHE A 25 -25.78 8.69 -1.18
C PHE A 25 -25.35 9.79 -0.19
N HIS A 26 -26.30 10.57 0.32
CA HIS A 26 -26.06 11.62 1.30
C HIS A 26 -26.68 11.24 2.64
N SER A 27 -25.85 11.05 3.67
CA SER A 27 -26.35 10.79 5.02
C SER A 27 -26.84 12.10 5.66
N ILE A 28 -28.08 12.10 6.14
CA ILE A 28 -28.67 13.25 6.86
C ILE A 28 -28.26 13.25 8.35
N GLN A 29 -27.79 12.11 8.87
CA GLN A 29 -27.55 11.94 10.31
C GLN A 29 -26.16 11.34 10.57
N PRO A 30 -25.15 12.17 10.90
CA PRO A 30 -23.86 11.66 11.35
C PRO A 30 -24.00 10.99 12.72
N ARG A 31 -23.23 9.93 12.96
CA ARG A 31 -23.18 9.26 14.27
C ARG A 31 -21.97 9.72 15.06
N THR A 32 -22.11 9.72 16.39
CA THR A 32 -21.01 9.99 17.31
C THR A 32 -20.65 8.73 18.09
N MET A 33 -19.36 8.46 18.21
CA MET A 33 -18.84 7.42 19.09
C MET A 33 -17.68 7.92 19.96
N SER A 34 -17.60 7.40 21.18
CA SER A 34 -16.46 7.67 22.07
C SER A 34 -15.18 7.14 21.45
N PHE A 35 -14.08 7.90 21.58
CA PHE A 35 -12.77 7.48 21.09
C PHE A 35 -12.32 6.15 21.71
N LYS A 36 -12.65 5.91 22.99
CA LYS A 36 -12.32 4.66 23.70
C LYS A 36 -13.05 3.42 23.15
N LYS A 37 -14.04 3.59 22.27
CA LYS A 37 -14.79 2.51 21.62
C LYS A 37 -14.36 2.28 20.17
N MET A 38 -13.36 3.00 19.67
CA MET A 38 -12.82 2.71 18.34
C MET A 38 -12.11 1.37 18.36
N ASP A 39 -12.34 0.56 17.32
CA ASP A 39 -11.51 -0.63 17.10
C ASP A 39 -10.06 -0.18 16.90
N PRO A 40 -9.08 -0.83 17.54
CA PRO A 40 -7.66 -0.49 17.33
C PRO A 40 -7.22 -0.74 15.88
N SER A 41 -7.89 -1.65 15.16
CA SER A 41 -7.70 -1.86 13.74
C SER A 41 -8.39 -0.73 13.00
N CYS A 42 -7.60 0.23 12.52
CA CYS A 42 -8.10 1.32 11.72
C CYS A 42 -7.11 1.69 10.61
N THR A 43 -7.62 2.32 9.57
CA THR A 43 -6.83 2.94 8.53
C THR A 43 -7.07 4.43 8.58
N ILE A 44 -6.00 5.20 8.45
CA ILE A 44 -6.06 6.66 8.40
C ILE A 44 -5.68 7.07 6.98
N GLY A 45 -6.57 7.81 6.34
CA GLY A 45 -6.37 8.32 4.99
C GLY A 45 -5.98 9.79 5.01
N PHE A 46 -4.99 10.15 4.19
CA PHE A 46 -4.64 11.52 3.88
C PHE A 46 -4.72 11.71 2.38
N TYR A 47 -5.31 12.82 1.93
CA TYR A 47 -5.36 13.19 0.52
C TYR A 47 -4.45 14.41 0.30
N CYS A 48 -3.51 14.27 -0.64
CA CYS A 48 -2.62 15.33 -1.09
C CYS A 48 -2.80 15.44 -2.60
N ASP A 49 -3.34 16.56 -3.07
CA ASP A 49 -3.65 16.77 -4.49
C ASP A 49 -2.37 16.86 -5.34
N SER A 50 -1.35 17.53 -4.81
CA SER A 50 -0.04 17.65 -5.45
C SER A 50 1.10 17.03 -4.64
N LYS A 51 2.23 16.80 -5.31
CA LYS A 51 3.49 16.44 -4.63
C LYS A 51 3.91 17.48 -3.60
N ALA A 52 3.69 18.77 -3.89
CA ALA A 52 4.02 19.84 -2.96
C ALA A 52 3.17 19.77 -1.67
N ASP A 53 1.90 19.38 -1.79
CA ASP A 53 1.03 19.17 -0.63
C ASP A 53 1.49 18.00 0.22
N PHE A 54 1.93 16.91 -0.42
CA PHE A 54 2.51 15.77 0.29
C PHE A 54 3.79 16.15 1.06
N GLU A 55 4.71 16.89 0.44
CA GLU A 55 5.94 17.35 1.12
C GLU A 55 5.63 18.25 2.32
N ARG A 56 4.65 19.16 2.17
CA ARG A 56 4.16 20.01 3.26
C ARG A 56 3.52 19.17 4.37
N PHE A 57 2.65 18.23 4.01
CA PHE A 57 2.01 17.30 4.94
C PHE A 57 3.05 16.52 5.73
N ARG A 58 4.08 15.97 5.06
CA ARG A 58 5.18 15.25 5.71
C ARG A 58 5.89 16.15 6.73
N GLN A 59 6.25 17.37 6.33
CA GLN A 59 6.96 18.30 7.21
C GLN A 59 6.14 18.62 8.46
N GLN A 60 4.85 18.97 8.29
CA GLN A 60 3.97 19.34 9.40
C GLN A 60 3.67 18.15 10.32
N THR A 61 3.39 16.99 9.74
CA THR A 61 3.06 15.77 10.50
C THR A 61 4.25 15.27 11.30
N THR A 62 5.45 15.40 10.77
CA THR A 62 6.67 15.04 11.50
C THR A 62 6.82 15.85 12.79
N GLU A 63 6.41 17.12 12.82
CA GLU A 63 6.42 17.91 14.06
C GLU A 63 5.33 17.45 15.05
N VAL A 64 4.13 17.12 14.55
CA VAL A 64 3.03 16.63 15.39
C VAL A 64 3.35 15.28 16.05
N LEU A 65 4.04 14.40 15.32
CA LEU A 65 4.44 13.07 15.77
C LEU A 65 5.66 13.10 16.70
N ARG A 66 6.32 14.25 16.92
CA ARG A 66 7.43 14.36 17.87
C ARG A 66 6.92 14.80 19.26
N PRO A 67 7.55 14.33 20.35
CA PRO A 67 7.33 14.92 21.67
C PRO A 67 7.67 16.42 21.66
N PRO A 68 6.91 17.29 22.34
CA PRO A 68 5.83 16.99 23.29
C PRO A 68 4.42 16.97 22.67
N MET A 69 4.29 17.16 21.35
CA MET A 69 2.97 17.26 20.69
C MET A 69 2.21 15.93 20.76
N GLN A 70 2.90 14.81 20.59
CA GLN A 70 2.34 13.50 20.91
C GLN A 70 2.39 13.23 22.43
N ARG A 71 1.31 12.65 22.96
CA ARG A 71 1.17 12.30 24.39
C ARG A 71 1.63 10.87 24.74
N GLY A 72 2.51 10.28 23.92
CA GLY A 72 3.00 8.92 24.12
C GLY A 72 4.42 8.73 23.61
N ASP A 73 5.01 7.59 23.97
CA ASP A 73 6.40 7.26 23.64
C ASP A 73 6.57 6.80 22.18
N TYR A 74 5.50 6.34 21.53
CA TYR A 74 5.52 5.79 20.19
C TYR A 74 4.60 6.56 19.24
N PRO A 75 5.12 7.02 18.08
CA PRO A 75 4.29 7.63 17.06
C PRO A 75 3.38 6.58 16.42
N MET A 76 2.22 7.02 15.92
CA MET A 76 1.25 6.13 15.27
C MET A 76 1.77 5.56 13.94
N PHE A 77 2.62 6.30 13.24
CA PHE A 77 3.31 5.91 12.02
C PHE A 77 4.59 6.73 11.88
N ILE A 78 5.50 6.33 10.99
CA ILE A 78 6.73 7.06 10.69
C ILE A 78 6.91 7.28 9.19
N PHE A 79 7.64 8.34 8.83
CA PHE A 79 8.13 8.54 7.47
C PHE A 79 9.54 7.98 7.35
N ALA A 80 9.78 7.16 6.33
CA ALA A 80 11.11 6.71 5.95
C ALA A 80 11.45 7.18 4.53
N SER A 81 12.68 7.67 4.34
CA SER A 81 13.19 8.08 3.02
C SER A 81 13.42 6.90 2.07
N HIS A 82 13.58 5.70 2.62
CA HIS A 82 13.85 4.49 1.86
C HIS A 82 13.26 3.28 2.59
N ARG A 83 12.72 2.32 1.83
CA ARG A 83 12.40 0.99 2.36
C ARG A 83 13.70 0.32 2.77
N LYS A 84 13.78 -0.18 3.99
CA LYS A 84 14.82 -1.17 4.35
C LYS A 84 14.32 -2.54 3.89
N PRO A 85 15.00 -3.24 2.97
CA PRO A 85 14.62 -4.59 2.61
C PRO A 85 14.57 -5.47 3.86
N LEU A 86 13.43 -6.15 4.08
CA LEU A 86 13.24 -7.03 5.23
C LEU A 86 14.12 -8.29 5.14
N ALA A 87 14.68 -8.57 3.96
CA ALA A 87 15.58 -9.66 3.70
C ALA A 87 16.74 -9.20 2.81
N SER A 88 17.91 -9.83 2.94
CA SER A 88 18.99 -9.65 1.97
C SER A 88 18.52 -10.07 0.58
N ASP A 89 19.05 -9.44 -0.47
CA ASP A 89 18.70 -9.73 -1.87
C ASP A 89 18.83 -11.23 -2.21
N ASP A 90 19.70 -11.96 -1.49
CA ASP A 90 19.87 -13.41 -1.60
C ASP A 90 18.59 -14.19 -1.26
N LEU A 91 17.81 -13.77 -0.26
CA LEU A 91 16.58 -14.47 0.14
C LEU A 91 15.43 -14.22 -0.86
N VAL A 92 15.39 -13.01 -1.44
CA VAL A 92 14.41 -12.64 -2.47
C VAL A 92 14.67 -13.44 -3.75
N ARG A 93 15.93 -13.68 -4.12
CA ARG A 93 16.29 -14.55 -5.24
C ARG A 93 15.82 -15.99 -5.04
N CYS A 94 15.95 -16.55 -3.83
CA CYS A 94 15.51 -17.92 -3.53
C CYS A 94 13.99 -18.10 -3.66
N ALA A 95 13.18 -17.10 -3.27
CA ALA A 95 11.73 -17.14 -3.44
C ALA A 95 11.33 -17.17 -4.93
N ASN A 96 11.97 -16.33 -5.76
CA ASN A 96 11.72 -16.30 -7.21
C ASN A 96 12.16 -17.60 -7.92
N LEU A 97 13.23 -18.24 -7.45
CA LEU A 97 13.65 -19.56 -7.98
C LEU A 97 12.65 -20.66 -7.60
N SER A 98 12.06 -20.60 -6.41
CA SER A 98 11.08 -21.59 -5.96
C SER A 98 9.77 -21.55 -6.75
N GLU A 99 9.30 -20.37 -7.16
CA GLU A 99 8.12 -20.24 -8.02
C GLU A 99 8.38 -20.75 -9.44
N SER A 100 9.58 -20.53 -9.99
CA SER A 100 9.96 -21.07 -11.31
C SER A 100 10.04 -22.61 -11.37
N LEU A 101 10.17 -23.28 -10.21
CA LEU A 101 10.24 -24.74 -10.13
C LEU A 101 8.85 -25.40 -10.15
N LEU A 102 7.80 -24.66 -9.82
CA LEU A 102 6.42 -25.18 -9.74
C LEU A 102 5.66 -25.12 -11.07
N GLU A 103 6.18 -24.39 -12.07
CA GLU A 103 5.52 -24.21 -13.38
C GLU A 103 5.99 -25.22 -14.45
N SER A 104 6.54 -26.38 -14.07
CA SER A 104 7.01 -27.41 -15.00
C SER A 104 6.42 -28.79 -14.67
N THR A 105 5.14 -29.00 -14.99
CA THR A 105 4.57 -30.35 -15.09
C THR A 105 3.61 -30.45 -16.29
N GLY A 106 4.14 -30.93 -17.42
CA GLY A 106 3.41 -31.38 -18.61
C GLY A 106 4.38 -32.15 -19.54
N PRO A 107 3.96 -33.25 -20.21
CA PRO A 107 4.80 -34.44 -20.36
C PRO A 107 5.79 -34.41 -21.55
N GLU A 108 6.93 -35.04 -21.30
CA GLU A 108 8.02 -35.46 -22.20
C GLU A 108 7.55 -36.26 -23.46
N PRO A 109 8.33 -36.24 -24.57
CA PRO A 109 9.34 -37.29 -24.76
C PRO A 109 10.70 -36.85 -25.41
N GLU A 110 11.83 -37.15 -24.73
CA GLU A 110 13.06 -37.92 -25.13
C GLU A 110 13.80 -37.61 -26.47
N PRO A 111 15.12 -37.92 -26.65
CA PRO A 111 16.30 -37.36 -25.98
C PRO A 111 17.52 -37.15 -26.94
N GLU A 112 18.13 -35.96 -27.13
CA GLU A 112 19.47 -35.90 -27.79
C GLU A 112 20.44 -34.78 -27.27
N LYS A 113 21.48 -35.24 -26.56
CA LYS A 113 22.91 -34.82 -26.42
C LYS A 113 23.34 -33.36 -26.05
N PRO A 114 24.40 -33.18 -25.22
CA PRO A 114 24.73 -31.90 -24.57
C PRO A 114 25.82 -31.10 -25.30
N GLN A 115 25.66 -29.77 -25.37
CA GLN A 115 26.76 -28.84 -25.64
C GLN A 115 26.68 -27.63 -24.71
N ASN A 116 27.70 -27.54 -23.85
CA ASN A 116 27.99 -26.42 -22.95
C ASN A 116 28.25 -25.12 -23.72
N SER A 117 27.67 -24.01 -23.26
CA SER A 117 28.15 -22.66 -23.54
C SER A 117 27.62 -21.69 -22.49
N LEU A 118 28.45 -21.34 -21.50
CA LEU A 118 28.23 -20.19 -20.61
C LEU A 118 28.28 -18.90 -21.45
N ALA A 119 27.14 -18.20 -21.57
CA ALA A 119 27.10 -16.85 -22.10
C ALA A 119 27.11 -15.84 -20.93
N ASN A 120 28.18 -15.05 -20.87
CA ASN A 120 28.36 -13.90 -19.98
C ASN A 120 27.23 -12.88 -20.17
N VAL A 121 26.55 -12.50 -19.09
CA VAL A 121 25.61 -11.36 -19.09
C VAL A 121 26.32 -10.14 -18.55
N SER A 122 26.57 -9.18 -19.43
CA SER A 122 27.15 -7.87 -19.13
C SER A 122 26.21 -7.05 -18.24
N ALA A 123 26.78 -6.38 -17.23
CA ALA A 123 26.06 -5.53 -16.30
C ALA A 123 25.47 -4.29 -17.01
N LEU A 124 24.15 -4.18 -17.03
CA LEU A 124 23.44 -2.94 -17.40
C LEU A 124 23.42 -2.00 -16.20
N SER A 125 24.06 -0.84 -16.37
CA SER A 125 24.04 0.29 -15.44
C SER A 125 22.63 0.87 -15.35
N CYS A 126 22.04 0.87 -14.15
CA CYS A 126 20.73 1.45 -13.87
C CYS A 126 20.89 2.83 -13.22
N SER A 127 20.20 3.84 -13.77
CA SER A 127 20.10 5.21 -13.25
C SER A 127 19.43 5.26 -11.86
N PRO A 128 19.66 6.29 -11.03
CA PRO A 128 19.08 6.35 -9.69
C PRO A 128 17.55 6.46 -9.72
N SER A 129 16.89 5.69 -8.86
CA SER A 129 15.43 5.60 -8.72
C SER A 129 14.82 6.87 -8.11
N PRO A 130 13.56 7.22 -8.45
CA PRO A 130 12.83 8.28 -7.77
C PRO A 130 12.69 7.96 -6.28
N GLU A 131 12.86 8.96 -5.40
CA GLU A 131 12.63 8.83 -3.97
C GLU A 131 11.17 8.43 -3.70
N GLU A 132 10.95 7.16 -3.42
CA GLU A 132 9.65 6.59 -3.05
C GLU A 132 9.57 6.54 -1.52
N TYR A 133 8.74 7.41 -0.94
CA TYR A 133 8.52 7.45 0.51
C TYR A 133 7.47 6.41 0.90
N VAL A 134 7.71 5.72 2.01
CA VAL A 134 6.78 4.71 2.53
C VAL A 134 6.35 5.11 3.93
N VAL A 135 5.04 4.97 4.18
CA VAL A 135 4.45 5.03 5.51
C VAL A 135 4.53 3.63 6.10
N LEU A 136 5.29 3.46 7.18
CA LEU A 136 5.44 2.21 7.92
C LEU A 136 4.52 2.19 9.13
#